data_AF-A0A9W9Q945-F1
#
_entry.id   AF-A0A9W9Q945-F1
#
_cell.length_a   1.000
_cell.length_b   1.000
_cell.length_c   1.000
_cell.angle_alpha   90.00
_cell.angle_beta   90.00
_cell.angle_gamma   90.00
#
_symmetry.space_group_name_H-M   'P 1'
#
loop_
_entity.id
_entity.type
_entity.pdbx_description
1 polymer ?
#
loop_
_entity_poly.entity_id
_entity_poly.type
_entity_poly.pdbx_seq_one_letter_code
_entity_poly.pdbx_strand_id
1 'polypeptide(L)'
;MRKPGFYDWKEDEVLRQVLEAEKGLTNYVDPRNNLAFWARPPQHVRGLVYKIQQEIRLSLNEPSLWFVPFENLHMTTLEISSEKSSGQIQKYIDTIDAEGWHDLANYTLDHRARLVKPIISYDTSAIALSFVPASGEDDNTAYSGKNDSYTYHHLRRDLYDKVTVKGVPIAARYTVPSAHITIARVVRPDTTKFRNLHPTAVSDDVAAQLVAKIEDLNCELRSNVWRRLGDPSQGQWVVGHEKGLELIWGTTWYGKGERVVLGEGFV
;
A
#
# COMPACT_ATOMS: atom_id res chain seq x y z
N MET A 1 12.47 20.61 28.48
CA MET A 1 11.52 19.48 28.49
C MET A 1 11.37 19.01 27.05
N ARG A 2 11.91 17.82 26.70
CA ARG A 2 11.83 17.27 25.34
C ARG A 2 10.37 16.90 25.07
N LYS A 3 9.76 17.46 24.01
CA LYS A 3 8.54 16.86 23.45
C LYS A 3 8.92 15.43 23.02
N PRO A 4 8.08 14.41 23.27
CA PRO A 4 8.30 13.09 22.68
C PRO A 4 8.08 13.22 21.17
N GLY A 5 9.18 13.54 20.47
CA GLY A 5 9.22 13.73 19.03
C GLY A 5 9.72 12.46 18.35
N PHE A 6 9.20 12.23 17.15
CA PHE A 6 9.57 11.18 16.22
C PHE A 6 11.01 11.38 15.69
N TYR A 7 12.02 11.08 16.51
CA TYR A 7 13.45 11.28 16.15
C TYR A 7 14.09 10.06 15.45
N ASP A 8 13.41 8.92 15.38
CA ASP A 8 14.00 7.67 14.89
C ASP A 8 13.27 7.13 13.65
N TRP A 9 13.42 7.83 12.52
CA TRP A 9 13.06 7.22 11.23
C TRP A 9 13.96 6.00 11.00
N LYS A 10 13.32 4.84 10.84
CA LYS A 10 13.98 3.55 10.68
C LYS A 10 14.16 3.27 9.20
N GLU A 11 15.42 3.05 8.83
CA GLU A 11 15.76 2.55 7.50
C GLU A 11 15.13 1.17 7.26
N ASP A 12 14.56 0.98 6.07
CA ASP A 12 14.14 -0.34 5.60
C ASP A 12 15.37 -1.10 5.07
N GLU A 13 16.04 -1.81 5.98
CA GLU A 13 17.29 -2.54 5.68
C GLU A 13 17.11 -3.59 4.58
N VAL A 14 15.96 -4.27 4.55
CA VAL A 14 15.68 -5.29 3.52
C VAL A 14 15.49 -4.61 2.17
N LEU A 15 14.75 -3.50 2.11
CA LEU A 15 14.61 -2.75 0.87
C LEU A 15 15.96 -2.25 0.36
N ARG A 16 16.83 -1.74 1.24
CA ARG A 16 18.20 -1.34 0.86
C ARG A 16 18.94 -2.51 0.20
N GLN A 17 18.95 -3.68 0.83
CA GLN A 17 19.62 -4.87 0.29
C GLN A 17 19.03 -5.32 -1.04
N VAL A 18 17.69 -5.27 -1.19
CA VAL A 18 17.00 -5.55 -2.47
C VAL A 18 17.45 -4.57 -3.56
N LEU A 19 17.48 -3.27 -3.26
CA LEU A 19 17.90 -2.24 -4.21
C LEU A 19 19.39 -2.36 -4.59
N GLU A 20 20.26 -2.76 -3.65
CA GLU A 20 21.67 -3.05 -3.92
C GLU A 20 21.83 -4.29 -4.81
N ALA A 21 21.04 -5.35 -4.57
CA ALA A 21 21.04 -6.55 -5.40
C ALA A 21 20.54 -6.27 -6.82
N GLU A 22 19.49 -5.44 -6.98
CA GLU A 22 18.99 -5.00 -8.30
C GLU A 22 20.04 -4.24 -9.12
N LYS A 23 20.96 -3.55 -8.45
CA LYS A 23 22.12 -2.88 -9.07
C LYS A 23 23.31 -3.82 -9.32
N GLY A 24 23.20 -5.10 -8.96
CA GLY A 24 24.28 -6.08 -9.05
C GLY A 24 25.41 -5.88 -8.02
N LEU A 25 25.17 -5.10 -6.96
CA LEU A 25 26.18 -4.81 -5.92
C LEU A 25 26.27 -5.93 -4.87
N THR A 26 25.20 -6.71 -4.70
CA THR A 26 25.15 -7.86 -3.80
C THR A 26 24.38 -9.01 -4.44
N ASN A 27 24.52 -10.22 -3.88
CA ASN A 27 23.72 -11.39 -4.26
C ASN A 27 22.54 -11.61 -3.30
N TYR A 28 22.04 -10.54 -2.66
CA TYR A 28 20.97 -10.66 -1.69
C TYR A 28 19.66 -11.12 -2.35
N VAL A 29 18.95 -12.03 -1.68
CA VAL A 29 17.62 -12.49 -2.06
C VAL A 29 16.72 -12.32 -0.84
N ASP A 30 15.62 -11.57 -0.98
CA ASP A 30 14.64 -11.41 0.10
C ASP A 30 14.00 -12.78 0.40
N PRO A 31 14.18 -13.34 1.62
CA PRO A 31 13.69 -14.67 1.95
C PRO A 31 12.19 -14.68 2.29
N ARG A 32 11.56 -13.51 2.42
CA ARG A 32 10.20 -13.36 2.98
C ARG A 32 9.16 -13.64 1.91
N ASN A 33 8.71 -14.89 1.80
CA ASN A 33 7.56 -15.22 0.95
C ASN A 33 6.26 -14.99 1.71
N ASN A 34 5.33 -14.31 1.05
CA ASN A 34 4.01 -14.00 1.58
C ASN A 34 2.94 -14.53 0.61
N LEU A 35 1.70 -14.59 1.07
CA LEU A 35 0.51 -14.83 0.26
C LEU A 35 -0.57 -13.84 0.68
N ALA A 36 -1.10 -13.08 -0.26
CA ALA A 36 -2.05 -12.02 0.03
C ALA A 36 -2.99 -11.72 -1.14
N PHE A 37 -4.18 -11.20 -0.82
CA PHE A 37 -5.03 -10.51 -1.79
C PHE A 37 -4.69 -9.02 -1.81
N TRP A 38 -4.43 -8.53 -3.01
CA TRP A 38 -4.19 -7.13 -3.32
C TRP A 38 -5.36 -6.52 -4.07
N ALA A 39 -5.66 -5.27 -3.75
CA ALA A 39 -6.42 -4.39 -4.62
C ALA A 39 -5.45 -3.43 -5.32
N ARG A 40 -5.52 -3.37 -6.65
CA ARG A 40 -4.74 -2.40 -7.43
C ARG A 40 -5.49 -1.08 -7.52
N PRO A 41 -4.90 0.05 -7.11
CA PRO A 41 -5.55 1.34 -7.27
C PRO A 41 -5.76 1.67 -8.76
N PRO A 42 -6.92 2.24 -9.13
CA PRO A 42 -7.21 2.64 -10.49
C PRO A 42 -6.28 3.79 -10.94
N GLN A 43 -6.26 4.07 -12.24
CA GLN A 43 -5.35 5.03 -12.87
C GLN A 43 -5.40 6.41 -12.20
N HIS A 44 -6.58 6.90 -11.83
CA HIS A 44 -6.71 8.23 -11.21
C HIS A 44 -6.12 8.28 -9.80
N VAL A 45 -6.27 7.22 -9.00
CA VAL A 45 -5.65 7.13 -7.66
C VAL A 45 -4.14 7.00 -7.77
N ARG A 46 -3.64 6.21 -8.72
CA ARG A 46 -2.19 6.14 -9.00
C ARG A 46 -1.64 7.50 -9.46
N GLY A 47 -2.41 8.25 -10.24
CA GLY A 47 -2.11 9.63 -10.62
C GLY A 47 -2.05 10.59 -9.42
N LEU A 48 -2.97 10.46 -8.46
CA LEU A 48 -2.92 11.22 -7.20
C LEU A 48 -1.66 10.89 -6.40
N VAL A 49 -1.33 9.60 -6.24
CA VAL A 49 -0.09 9.17 -5.56
C VAL A 49 1.13 9.77 -6.25
N TYR A 50 1.20 9.72 -7.58
CA TYR A 50 2.32 10.32 -8.32
C TYR A 50 2.49 11.81 -8.01
N LYS A 51 1.41 12.61 -8.02
CA LYS A 51 1.45 14.04 -7.68
C LYS A 51 1.94 14.28 -6.25
N ILE A 52 1.43 13.50 -5.29
CA ILE A 52 1.88 13.56 -3.89
C ILE A 52 3.38 13.28 -3.79
N GLN A 53 3.86 12.22 -4.43
CA GLN A 53 5.28 11.89 -4.43
C GLN A 53 6.13 12.98 -5.08
N GLN A 54 5.66 13.66 -6.15
CA GLN A 54 6.36 14.80 -6.75
C GLN A 54 6.46 15.98 -5.78
N GLU A 55 5.36 16.34 -5.13
CA GLU A 55 5.33 17.41 -4.14
C GLU A 55 6.30 17.14 -2.98
N ILE A 56 6.36 15.90 -2.50
CA ILE A 56 7.32 15.50 -1.47
C ILE A 56 8.75 15.57 -2.02
N ARG A 57 9.03 15.01 -3.20
CA ARG A 57 10.37 15.08 -3.84
C ARG A 57 10.88 16.51 -3.98
N LEU A 58 10.03 17.43 -4.44
CA LEU A 58 10.42 18.83 -4.64
C LEU A 58 10.71 19.56 -3.32
N SER A 59 10.14 19.09 -2.20
CA SER A 59 10.36 19.68 -0.88
C SER A 59 11.62 19.15 -0.18
N LEU A 60 12.16 18.01 -0.62
CA LEU A 60 13.30 17.36 0.02
C LEU A 60 14.55 17.53 -0.85
N ASN A 61 15.60 18.12 -0.28
CA ASN A 61 16.90 18.24 -0.96
C ASN A 61 17.73 16.94 -0.93
N GLU A 62 17.19 15.83 -0.39
CA GLU A 62 17.94 14.59 -0.12
C GLU A 62 17.18 13.33 -0.56
N PRO A 63 17.85 12.29 -1.09
CA PRO A 63 17.24 11.09 -1.66
C PRO A 63 16.96 9.99 -0.61
N SER A 64 16.60 10.35 0.62
CA SER A 64 16.40 9.39 1.74
C SER A 64 15.07 8.63 1.69
N LEU A 65 14.26 8.86 0.66
CA LEU A 65 13.00 8.17 0.43
C LEU A 65 13.07 7.35 -0.86
N TRP A 66 12.79 6.06 -0.73
CA TRP A 66 12.39 5.25 -1.87
C TRP A 66 10.88 5.41 -2.07
N PHE A 67 10.52 6.00 -3.20
CA PHE A 67 9.13 6.14 -3.60
C PHE A 67 8.68 4.89 -4.33
N VAL A 68 7.53 4.34 -3.93
CA VAL A 68 6.98 3.13 -4.55
C VAL A 68 6.68 3.41 -6.03
N PRO A 69 7.20 2.60 -6.97
CA PRO A 69 6.93 2.73 -8.39
C PRO A 69 5.44 2.59 -8.72
N PHE A 70 5.04 3.20 -9.83
CA PHE A 70 3.64 3.32 -10.25
C PHE A 70 2.93 1.97 -10.41
N GLU A 71 3.64 0.99 -10.97
CA GLU A 71 3.21 -0.39 -11.20
C GLU A 71 3.23 -1.26 -9.94
N ASN A 72 3.98 -0.85 -8.92
CA ASN A 72 4.11 -1.55 -7.64
C ASN A 72 3.06 -1.11 -6.62
N LEU A 73 2.30 -0.04 -6.89
CA LEU A 73 1.23 0.42 -6.01
C LEU A 73 0.15 -0.66 -5.86
N HIS A 74 -0.19 -0.93 -4.60
CA HIS A 74 -1.23 -1.87 -4.20
C HIS A 74 -1.74 -1.52 -2.79
N MET A 75 -2.92 -2.00 -2.47
CA MET A 75 -3.47 -2.05 -1.12
C MET A 75 -3.67 -3.52 -0.74
N THR A 76 -3.16 -3.93 0.42
CA THR A 76 -3.36 -5.30 0.91
C THR A 76 -4.76 -5.45 1.50
N THR A 77 -5.64 -6.11 0.76
CA THR A 77 -7.01 -6.43 1.20
C THR A 77 -7.02 -7.54 2.23
N LEU A 78 -6.26 -8.61 2.01
CA LEU A 78 -6.11 -9.68 3.00
C LEU A 78 -4.68 -10.22 2.96
N GLU A 79 -3.97 -10.14 4.08
CA GLU A 79 -2.74 -10.89 4.26
C GLU A 79 -3.09 -12.28 4.78
N ILE A 80 -2.83 -13.32 3.98
CA ILE A 80 -3.13 -14.70 4.35
C ILE A 80 -1.98 -15.26 5.17
N SER A 81 -0.75 -15.06 4.70
CA SER A 81 0.45 -15.54 5.38
C SER A 81 1.65 -14.66 5.02
N SER A 82 2.59 -14.55 5.97
CA SER A 82 3.81 -13.78 5.82
C SER A 82 5.02 -14.59 6.27
N GLU A 83 6.18 -14.34 5.64
CA GLU A 83 7.49 -14.88 6.02
C GLU A 83 7.53 -16.41 6.09
N LYS A 84 6.96 -17.08 5.08
CA LYS A 84 6.99 -18.54 4.95
C LYS A 84 8.00 -19.02 3.92
N SER A 85 8.25 -20.33 3.92
CA SER A 85 8.93 -20.97 2.80
C SER A 85 7.99 -21.12 1.60
N SER A 86 8.54 -21.18 0.39
CA SER A 86 7.77 -21.39 -0.84
C SER A 86 6.91 -22.66 -0.77
N GLY A 87 7.43 -23.75 -0.21
CA GLY A 87 6.68 -25.01 -0.05
C GLY A 87 5.49 -24.91 0.92
N GLN A 88 5.54 -24.02 1.92
CA GLN A 88 4.38 -23.75 2.78
C GLN A 88 3.33 -22.92 2.06
N ILE A 89 3.74 -21.91 1.29
CA ILE A 89 2.83 -21.09 0.49
C ILE A 89 2.13 -21.94 -0.58
N GLN A 90 2.87 -22.81 -1.26
CA GLN A 90 2.30 -23.71 -2.27
C GLN A 90 1.21 -24.60 -1.69
N LYS A 91 1.41 -25.16 -0.48
CA LYS A 91 0.37 -25.94 0.20
C LYS A 91 -0.91 -25.14 0.44
N TYR A 92 -0.81 -23.85 0.77
CA TYR A 92 -1.98 -23.00 0.93
C TYR A 92 -2.68 -22.74 -0.40
N ILE A 93 -1.92 -22.47 -1.46
CA ILE A 93 -2.46 -22.31 -2.82
C ILE A 93 -3.19 -23.60 -3.25
N ASP A 94 -2.61 -24.77 -3.01
CA ASP A 94 -3.17 -26.07 -3.39
C ASP A 94 -4.38 -26.50 -2.54
N THR A 95 -4.64 -25.83 -1.41
CA THR A 95 -5.77 -26.14 -0.52
C THR A 95 -7.11 -25.72 -1.14
N ILE A 96 -7.11 -24.66 -1.95
CA ILE A 96 -8.29 -24.17 -2.66
C ILE A 96 -8.09 -24.40 -4.14
N ASP A 97 -9.10 -24.94 -4.80
CA ASP A 97 -9.07 -25.12 -6.25
C ASP A 97 -9.04 -23.79 -7.01
N ALA A 98 -8.68 -23.86 -8.30
CA ALA A 98 -8.56 -22.67 -9.15
C ALA A 98 -9.87 -21.87 -9.19
N GLU A 99 -11.02 -22.54 -9.32
CA GLU A 99 -12.34 -21.90 -9.32
C GLU A 99 -12.61 -21.17 -8.00
N GLY A 100 -12.30 -21.79 -6.86
CA GLY A 100 -12.42 -21.14 -5.56
C GLY A 100 -11.55 -19.90 -5.39
N TRP A 101 -10.33 -19.90 -5.96
CA TRP A 101 -9.49 -18.70 -5.98
C TRP A 101 -10.03 -17.62 -6.92
N HIS A 102 -10.57 -18.00 -8.08
CA HIS A 102 -11.22 -17.08 -9.00
C HIS A 102 -12.46 -16.42 -8.38
N ASP A 103 -13.31 -17.17 -7.68
CA ASP A 103 -14.47 -16.64 -6.96
C ASP A 103 -14.09 -15.59 -5.91
N LEU A 104 -13.03 -15.87 -5.15
CA LEU A 104 -12.49 -14.93 -4.16
C LEU A 104 -11.91 -13.68 -4.83
N ALA A 105 -11.20 -13.84 -5.95
CA ALA A 105 -10.62 -12.74 -6.70
C ALA A 105 -11.69 -11.82 -7.34
N ASN A 106 -12.79 -12.42 -7.78
CA ASN A 106 -13.95 -11.75 -8.38
C ASN A 106 -14.96 -11.21 -7.37
N TYR A 107 -14.73 -11.38 -6.08
CA TYR A 107 -15.71 -11.05 -5.04
C TYR A 107 -16.18 -9.58 -5.09
N THR A 108 -15.32 -8.68 -5.57
CA THR A 108 -15.61 -7.25 -5.75
C THR A 108 -16.59 -6.93 -6.88
N LEU A 109 -16.96 -7.88 -7.76
CA LEU A 109 -17.97 -7.66 -8.80
C LEU A 109 -19.33 -7.34 -8.18
N ASP A 110 -19.71 -8.11 -7.15
CA ASP A 110 -20.98 -7.99 -6.44
C ASP A 110 -20.86 -7.27 -5.08
N HIS A 111 -19.65 -7.19 -4.52
CA HIS A 111 -19.39 -6.64 -3.18
C HIS A 111 -18.45 -5.44 -3.25
N ARG A 112 -19.02 -4.31 -3.68
CA ARG A 112 -18.30 -3.07 -3.98
C ARG A 112 -18.12 -2.22 -2.73
N ALA A 113 -16.87 -2.11 -2.27
CA ALA A 113 -16.50 -1.26 -1.14
C ALA A 113 -15.87 0.05 -1.65
N ARG A 114 -16.55 1.18 -1.40
CA ARG A 114 -16.04 2.52 -1.76
C ARG A 114 -15.16 3.10 -0.66
N LEU A 115 -14.07 3.75 -1.09
CA LEU A 115 -13.04 4.39 -0.28
C LEU A 115 -12.95 5.87 -0.66
N VAL A 116 -12.88 6.74 0.34
CA VAL A 116 -12.94 8.20 0.19
C VAL A 116 -11.97 8.89 1.15
N LYS A 117 -11.93 10.23 1.09
CA LYS A 117 -11.23 11.14 2.03
C LYS A 117 -9.79 10.70 2.28
N PRO A 118 -8.96 10.71 1.23
CA PRO A 118 -7.59 10.27 1.31
C PRO A 118 -6.80 11.16 2.26
N ILE A 119 -5.89 10.56 3.02
CA ILE A 119 -4.99 11.26 3.91
C ILE A 119 -3.61 10.61 3.86
N ILE A 120 -2.57 11.43 3.82
CA ILE A 120 -1.19 10.94 3.93
C ILE A 120 -0.93 10.65 5.41
N SER A 121 -0.71 9.38 5.70
CA SER A 121 -0.28 8.87 7.00
C SER A 121 1.18 8.43 6.92
N TYR A 122 1.90 8.54 8.02
CA TYR A 122 3.28 8.08 8.10
C TYR A 122 3.58 7.53 9.49
N ASP A 123 4.56 6.64 9.55
CA ASP A 123 5.18 6.18 10.78
C ASP A 123 6.71 6.28 10.66
N THR A 124 7.43 5.63 11.57
CA THR A 124 8.91 5.65 11.55
C THR A 124 9.52 4.99 10.30
N SER A 125 8.77 4.19 9.55
CA SER A 125 9.28 3.35 8.46
C SER A 125 8.78 3.75 7.07
N ALA A 126 7.53 4.21 6.97
CA ALA A 126 6.86 4.38 5.69
C ALA A 126 5.89 5.56 5.67
N ILE A 127 5.59 6.00 4.45
CA ILE A 127 4.54 6.95 4.13
C ILE A 127 3.50 6.21 3.30
N ALA A 128 2.23 6.38 3.64
CA ALA A 128 1.11 5.75 2.99
C ALA A 128 -0.02 6.74 2.71
N LEU A 129 -0.75 6.53 1.62
CA LEU A 129 -2.02 7.18 1.36
C LEU A 129 -3.14 6.29 1.91
N SER A 130 -3.77 6.74 2.98
CA SER A 130 -4.84 6.04 3.69
C SER A 130 -6.21 6.59 3.29
N PHE A 131 -7.22 5.73 3.31
CA PHE A 131 -8.61 6.06 2.96
C PHE A 131 -9.55 5.56 4.06
N VAL A 132 -10.75 6.13 4.10
CA VAL A 132 -11.84 5.66 4.97
C VAL A 132 -12.98 5.09 4.13
N PRO A 133 -13.77 4.14 4.66
CA PRO A 133 -14.99 3.69 3.99
C PRO A 133 -15.96 4.86 3.76
N ALA A 134 -16.66 4.86 2.63
CA ALA A 134 -17.62 5.90 2.28
C ALA A 134 -18.98 5.79 2.99
N SER A 135 -19.06 5.04 4.10
CA SER A 135 -20.33 4.79 4.78
C SER A 135 -20.94 6.09 5.29
N GLY A 136 -22.14 6.43 4.81
CA GLY A 136 -22.82 7.68 5.15
C GLY A 136 -22.39 8.91 4.34
N GLU A 137 -21.57 8.74 3.30
CA GLU A 137 -21.29 9.80 2.33
C GLU A 137 -22.36 9.84 1.24
N ASP A 138 -22.64 11.02 0.70
CA ASP A 138 -23.48 11.16 -0.49
C ASP A 138 -22.84 10.43 -1.67
N ASP A 139 -23.68 9.74 -2.44
CA ASP A 139 -23.25 8.94 -3.57
C ASP A 139 -23.40 9.71 -4.88
N ASN A 140 -22.26 9.98 -5.52
CA ASN A 140 -22.19 10.61 -6.84
C ASN A 140 -21.46 9.73 -7.87
N THR A 141 -21.17 8.46 -7.55
CA THR A 141 -20.43 7.58 -8.46
C THR A 141 -21.35 6.57 -9.12
N ALA A 142 -21.09 6.18 -10.36
CA ALA A 142 -21.89 5.17 -11.06
C ALA A 142 -21.66 3.73 -10.52
N TYR A 143 -20.68 3.54 -9.64
CA TYR A 143 -20.13 2.22 -9.29
C TYR A 143 -20.28 1.82 -7.83
N SER A 144 -20.63 2.75 -6.97
CA SER A 144 -21.05 2.52 -5.60
C SER A 144 -22.21 1.53 -5.55
N GLY A 145 -22.15 0.60 -4.59
CA GLY A 145 -23.28 -0.27 -4.29
C GLY A 145 -24.45 0.52 -3.68
N LYS A 146 -25.51 -0.18 -3.24
CA LYS A 146 -26.66 0.43 -2.56
C LYS A 146 -26.23 1.14 -1.25
N ASN A 147 -25.97 2.45 -1.32
CA ASN A 147 -25.69 3.37 -0.20
C ASN A 147 -24.46 3.08 0.66
N ASP A 148 -23.40 2.46 0.11
CA ASP A 148 -22.14 2.15 0.85
C ASP A 148 -22.33 1.47 2.22
N SER A 149 -23.42 0.70 2.38
CA SER A 149 -23.64 -0.12 3.56
C SER A 149 -22.62 -1.26 3.63
N TYR A 150 -22.16 -1.72 2.47
CA TYR A 150 -21.03 -2.62 2.34
C TYR A 150 -19.73 -1.82 2.36
N THR A 151 -18.86 -2.10 3.34
CA THR A 151 -17.67 -1.29 3.62
C THR A 151 -16.44 -2.12 3.35
N TYR A 152 -15.28 -1.48 3.29
CA TYR A 152 -14.00 -2.18 3.17
C TYR A 152 -13.77 -3.17 4.32
N HIS A 153 -14.29 -2.91 5.52
CA HIS A 153 -14.22 -3.86 6.63
C HIS A 153 -15.07 -5.12 6.39
N HIS A 154 -16.25 -4.97 5.78
CA HIS A 154 -17.06 -6.11 5.34
C HIS A 154 -16.30 -6.95 4.31
N LEU A 155 -15.69 -6.32 3.30
CA LEU A 155 -14.86 -7.01 2.31
C LEU A 155 -13.76 -7.85 2.94
N ARG A 156 -13.00 -7.26 3.86
CA ARG A 156 -11.90 -7.97 4.54
C ARG A 156 -12.39 -9.14 5.37
N ARG A 157 -13.47 -8.95 6.14
CA ARG A 157 -14.08 -9.99 6.95
C ARG A 157 -14.57 -11.15 6.08
N ASP A 158 -15.30 -10.84 5.01
CA ASP A 158 -15.90 -11.87 4.16
C ASP A 158 -14.81 -12.67 3.43
N LEU A 159 -13.72 -12.04 2.97
CA LEU A 159 -12.57 -12.75 2.41
C LEU A 159 -11.87 -13.62 3.46
N TYR A 160 -11.69 -13.10 4.69
CA TYR A 160 -11.13 -13.86 5.80
C TYR A 160 -11.96 -15.13 6.07
N ASP A 161 -13.27 -14.97 6.22
CA ASP A 161 -14.19 -16.06 6.52
C ASP A 161 -14.20 -17.10 5.38
N LYS A 162 -14.23 -16.66 4.12
CA LYS A 162 -14.24 -17.58 2.98
C LYS A 162 -12.93 -18.36 2.82
N VAL A 163 -11.78 -17.72 3.03
CA VAL A 163 -10.47 -18.37 2.96
C VAL A 163 -10.31 -19.39 4.11
N THR A 164 -10.73 -19.03 5.32
CA THR A 164 -10.64 -19.91 6.50
C THR A 164 -11.61 -21.10 6.43
N VAL A 165 -12.85 -20.89 5.97
CA VAL A 165 -13.82 -21.98 5.73
C VAL A 165 -13.30 -23.00 4.72
N LYS A 166 -12.52 -22.56 3.73
CA LYS A 166 -11.86 -23.45 2.76
C LYS A 166 -10.57 -24.08 3.29
N GLY A 167 -10.25 -23.93 4.58
CA GLY A 167 -9.17 -24.66 5.25
C GLY A 167 -7.80 -23.99 5.24
N VAL A 168 -7.69 -22.76 4.72
CA VAL A 168 -6.42 -22.01 4.73
C VAL A 168 -6.32 -21.16 6.00
N PRO A 169 -5.36 -21.43 6.90
CA PRO A 169 -5.19 -20.64 8.11
C PRO A 169 -4.64 -19.26 7.78
N ILE A 170 -5.22 -18.23 8.40
CA ILE A 170 -4.74 -16.84 8.24
C ILE A 170 -3.84 -16.48 9.41
N ALA A 171 -2.61 -16.08 9.09
CA ALA A 171 -1.60 -15.61 10.02
C ALA A 171 -1.16 -14.19 9.64
N ALA A 172 -2.12 -13.25 9.68
CA ALA A 172 -1.87 -11.84 9.38
C ALA A 172 -1.05 -11.18 10.50
N ARG A 173 -0.05 -10.38 10.12
CA ARG A 173 0.80 -9.62 11.05
C ARG A 173 0.09 -8.40 11.63
N TYR A 174 -0.78 -7.81 10.83
CA TYR A 174 -1.55 -6.62 11.18
C TYR A 174 -3.02 -6.97 11.23
N THR A 175 -3.58 -6.89 12.43
CA THR A 175 -5.01 -7.12 12.67
C THR A 175 -5.83 -5.85 12.51
N VAL A 176 -5.21 -4.66 12.64
CA VAL A 176 -5.90 -3.38 12.47
C VAL A 176 -6.18 -3.13 10.99
N PRO A 177 -7.45 -3.07 10.58
CA PRO A 177 -7.80 -2.88 9.18
C PRO A 177 -7.60 -1.42 8.79
N SER A 178 -6.55 -1.13 8.01
CA SER A 178 -6.35 0.17 7.37
C SER A 178 -6.36 0.02 5.85
N ALA A 179 -7.22 0.79 5.19
CA ALA A 179 -7.25 0.90 3.74
C ALA A 179 -6.15 1.87 3.28
N HIS A 180 -4.94 1.36 3.08
CA HIS A 180 -3.80 2.20 2.75
C HIS A 180 -2.95 1.65 1.61
N ILE A 181 -2.36 2.56 0.85
CA ILE A 181 -1.39 2.29 -0.20
C ILE A 181 -0.06 2.85 0.30
N THR A 182 0.95 2.01 0.45
CA THR A 182 2.31 2.51 0.74
C THR A 182 2.80 3.31 -0.47
N ILE A 183 3.28 4.53 -0.27
CA ILE A 183 3.74 5.43 -1.33
C ILE A 183 5.22 5.77 -1.22
N ALA A 184 5.82 5.66 -0.04
CA ALA A 184 7.26 5.78 0.13
C ALA A 184 7.75 5.01 1.37
N ARG A 185 9.04 4.67 1.38
CA ARG A 185 9.76 4.06 2.50
C ARG A 185 11.07 4.81 2.71
N VAL A 186 11.56 4.85 3.94
CA VAL A 186 12.88 5.42 4.22
C VAL A 186 13.98 4.44 3.83
N VAL A 187 14.88 4.88 2.97
CA VAL A 187 16.08 4.16 2.55
C VAL A 187 17.22 5.17 2.58
N ARG A 188 18.34 4.91 3.26
CA ARG A 188 19.42 5.91 3.32
C ARG A 188 19.96 6.20 1.91
N PRO A 189 20.43 7.44 1.67
CA PRO A 189 21.19 7.76 0.47
C PRO A 189 22.37 6.81 0.29
N ASP A 190 22.68 6.48 -0.96
CA ASP A 190 23.83 5.67 -1.35
C ASP A 190 25.13 6.29 -0.80
N THR A 191 25.70 5.67 0.24
CA THR A 191 26.91 6.15 0.91
C THR A 191 28.15 6.09 0.02
N THR A 192 28.09 5.40 -1.12
CA THR A 192 29.20 5.34 -2.08
C THR A 192 29.49 6.68 -2.77
N LYS A 193 28.48 7.57 -2.85
CA LYS A 193 28.64 8.92 -3.43
C LYS A 193 29.08 9.99 -2.43
N PHE A 194 29.02 9.70 -1.13
CA PHE A 194 29.32 10.65 -0.05
C PHE A 194 30.33 10.05 0.93
N ARG A 195 31.55 9.78 0.43
CA ARG A 195 32.64 9.12 1.19
C ARG A 195 33.09 9.82 2.49
N ASN A 196 32.63 11.04 2.78
CA ASN A 196 33.15 11.87 3.87
C ASN A 196 32.07 12.43 4.84
N LEU A 197 30.82 11.97 4.79
CA LEU A 197 29.82 12.35 5.78
C LEU A 197 29.62 11.20 6.77
N HIS A 198 29.74 11.51 8.07
CA HIS A 198 29.44 10.56 9.14
C HIS A 198 28.03 9.94 8.94
N PRO A 199 27.81 8.67 9.32
CA PRO A 199 26.53 8.00 9.19
C PRO A 199 25.58 8.52 10.27
N THR A 200 25.06 9.73 10.12
CA THR A 200 24.06 10.28 11.04
C THR A 200 22.68 10.18 10.40
N ALA A 201 21.69 9.93 11.24
CA ALA A 201 20.28 9.77 10.91
C ALA A 201 19.75 10.87 9.95
N VAL A 202 18.58 10.66 9.35
CA VAL A 202 17.82 11.75 8.71
C VAL A 202 17.82 12.92 9.70
N SER A 203 18.40 14.06 9.29
CA SER A 203 18.55 15.17 10.23
C SER A 203 17.18 15.63 10.71
N ASP A 204 17.10 16.10 11.95
CA ASP A 204 15.86 16.61 12.54
C ASP A 204 15.19 17.65 11.63
N ASP A 205 15.99 18.46 10.93
CA ASP A 205 15.52 19.46 9.97
C ASP A 205 14.84 18.85 8.73
N VAL A 206 15.36 17.72 8.21
CA VAL A 206 14.76 17.02 7.06
C VAL A 206 13.48 16.31 7.49
N ALA A 207 13.47 15.68 8.66
CA ALA A 207 12.27 15.07 9.22
C ALA A 207 11.17 16.11 9.46
N ALA A 208 11.52 17.28 10.02
CA ALA A 208 10.59 18.38 10.23
C ALA A 208 10.04 18.95 8.92
N GLN A 209 10.89 19.13 7.89
CA GLN A 209 10.45 19.56 6.55
C GLN A 209 9.49 18.57 5.90
N LEU A 210 9.80 17.27 5.99
CA LEU A 210 8.93 16.21 5.48
C LEU A 210 7.57 16.23 6.17
N VAL A 211 7.54 16.27 7.50
CA VAL A 211 6.29 16.34 8.28
C VAL A 211 5.50 17.59 7.91
N ALA A 212 6.14 18.76 7.84
CA ALA A 212 5.49 20.00 7.46
C ALA A 212 4.89 19.92 6.05
N LYS A 213 5.60 19.30 5.10
CA LYS A 213 5.09 19.09 3.75
C LYS A 213 3.91 18.13 3.72
N ILE A 214 3.96 17.04 4.48
CA ILE A 214 2.85 16.09 4.59
C ILE A 214 1.61 16.79 5.17
N GLU A 215 1.76 17.59 6.23
CA GLU A 215 0.63 18.31 6.83
C GLU A 215 0.04 19.36 5.88
N ASP A 216 0.87 20.08 5.12
CA ASP A 216 0.42 20.99 4.05
C ASP A 216 -0.40 20.26 2.97
N LEU A 217 0.08 19.10 2.50
CA LEU A 217 -0.65 18.26 1.55
C LEU A 217 -1.95 17.69 2.15
N ASN A 218 -1.94 17.32 3.44
CA ASN A 218 -3.13 16.85 4.14
C ASN A 218 -4.18 17.95 4.34
N CYS A 219 -3.77 19.20 4.55
CA CYS A 219 -4.69 20.34 4.54
C CYS A 219 -5.41 20.46 3.19
N GLU A 220 -4.68 20.27 2.10
CA GLU A 220 -5.26 20.29 0.76
C GLU A 220 -6.20 19.10 0.52
N LEU A 221 -5.77 17.87 0.84
CA LEU A 221 -6.57 16.64 0.68
C LEU A 221 -7.91 16.70 1.44
N ARG A 222 -7.92 17.36 2.61
CA ARG A 222 -9.15 17.58 3.43
C ARG A 222 -10.04 18.69 2.90
N SER A 223 -9.56 19.51 1.97
CA SER A 223 -10.30 20.63 1.41
C SER A 223 -11.16 20.21 0.21
N ASN A 224 -12.16 21.03 -0.12
CA ASN A 224 -13.00 20.83 -1.30
C ASN A 224 -12.37 21.38 -2.60
N VAL A 225 -11.14 21.92 -2.54
CA VAL A 225 -10.46 22.52 -3.70
C VAL A 225 -8.98 22.17 -3.65
N TRP A 226 -8.56 21.28 -4.54
CA TRP A 226 -7.15 20.91 -4.67
C TRP A 226 -6.50 21.79 -5.72
N ARG A 227 -5.40 22.45 -5.36
CA ARG A 227 -4.63 23.34 -6.25
C ARG A 227 -3.50 22.58 -6.96
N ARG A 228 -2.82 21.72 -6.22
CA ARG A 228 -1.66 20.92 -6.66
C ARG A 228 -2.08 19.49 -7.00
N LEU A 229 -3.06 18.95 -6.28
CA LEU A 229 -3.42 17.53 -6.39
C LEU A 229 -4.47 17.23 -7.47
N GLY A 230 -5.08 18.27 -8.06
CA GLY A 230 -6.03 18.15 -9.17
C GLY A 230 -7.48 18.28 -8.72
N ASP A 231 -8.31 17.27 -8.97
CA ASP A 231 -9.72 17.30 -8.59
C ASP A 231 -9.96 16.39 -7.37
N PRO A 232 -10.66 16.86 -6.32
CA PRO A 232 -10.98 16.04 -5.13
C PRO A 232 -11.69 14.72 -5.42
N SER A 233 -12.44 14.61 -6.52
CA SER A 233 -13.04 13.36 -6.98
C SER A 233 -12.00 12.30 -7.34
N GLN A 234 -10.74 12.68 -7.60
CA GLN A 234 -9.64 11.73 -7.78
C GLN A 234 -9.22 11.06 -6.46
N GLY A 235 -9.68 11.57 -5.32
CA GLY A 235 -9.41 11.03 -3.99
C GLY A 235 -10.27 9.85 -3.57
N GLN A 236 -11.17 9.38 -4.42
CA GLN A 236 -12.08 8.29 -4.10
C GLN A 236 -12.00 7.18 -5.13
N TRP A 237 -12.30 5.96 -4.71
CA TRP A 237 -12.37 4.81 -5.62
C TRP A 237 -13.18 3.66 -5.00
N VAL A 238 -13.59 2.73 -5.85
CA VAL A 238 -14.23 1.48 -5.43
C VAL A 238 -13.23 0.36 -5.60
N VAL A 239 -13.05 -0.47 -4.57
CA VAL A 239 -12.17 -1.64 -4.63
C VAL A 239 -12.71 -2.59 -5.70
N GLY A 240 -11.88 -2.96 -6.68
CA GLY A 240 -12.29 -3.75 -7.85
C GLY A 240 -12.47 -2.94 -9.15
N HIS A 241 -12.38 -1.60 -9.08
CA HIS A 241 -12.45 -0.74 -10.27
C HIS A 241 -11.21 -0.94 -11.16
N GLU A 242 -11.40 -1.06 -12.47
CA GLU A 242 -10.40 -1.44 -13.49
C GLU A 242 -9.87 -2.88 -13.37
N LYS A 243 -9.61 -3.37 -12.16
CA LYS A 243 -9.10 -4.72 -11.87
C LYS A 243 -9.70 -5.25 -10.58
N GLY A 244 -10.09 -6.53 -10.58
CA GLY A 244 -10.51 -7.24 -9.38
C GLY A 244 -9.36 -7.47 -8.40
N LEU A 245 -9.58 -8.33 -7.41
CA LEU A 245 -8.52 -8.65 -6.46
C LEU A 245 -7.45 -9.54 -7.12
N GLU A 246 -6.20 -9.32 -6.74
CA GLU A 246 -5.05 -10.09 -7.23
C GLU A 246 -4.53 -10.95 -6.08
N LEU A 247 -4.57 -12.28 -6.23
CA LEU A 247 -3.86 -13.18 -5.32
C LEU A 247 -2.40 -13.23 -5.75
N ILE A 248 -1.53 -12.74 -4.90
CA ILE A 248 -0.09 -12.65 -5.15
C ILE A 248 0.66 -13.50 -4.12
N TRP A 249 1.76 -14.10 -4.54
CA TRP A 249 2.68 -14.79 -3.65
C TRP A 249 4.15 -14.43 -3.89
N GLY A 250 5.03 -14.74 -2.93
CA GLY A 250 6.47 -14.49 -3.02
C GLY A 250 6.92 -13.24 -2.26
N THR A 251 7.91 -12.51 -2.79
CA THR A 251 8.53 -11.34 -2.16
C THR A 251 7.70 -10.06 -2.36
N THR A 252 6.55 -10.01 -1.70
CA THR A 252 5.48 -9.05 -2.03
C THR A 252 5.62 -7.67 -1.41
N TRP A 253 6.50 -7.49 -0.41
CA TRP A 253 6.61 -6.27 0.41
C TRP A 253 6.76 -4.95 -0.34
N TYR A 254 7.37 -4.99 -1.53
CA TYR A 254 7.69 -3.79 -2.32
C TYR A 254 6.93 -3.74 -3.65
N GLY A 255 5.79 -4.45 -3.72
CA GLY A 255 4.89 -4.49 -4.88
C GLY A 255 5.28 -5.48 -5.98
N LYS A 256 6.21 -6.38 -5.68
CA LYS A 256 6.63 -7.50 -6.53
C LYS A 256 5.90 -8.81 -6.15
N GLY A 257 6.33 -9.92 -6.73
CA GLY A 257 5.75 -11.24 -6.48
C GLY A 257 5.16 -11.84 -7.75
N GLU A 258 4.64 -13.05 -7.60
CA GLU A 258 4.03 -13.81 -8.67
C GLU A 258 2.51 -13.83 -8.50
N ARG A 259 1.81 -13.57 -9.59
CA ARG A 259 0.35 -13.63 -9.62
C ARG A 259 -0.08 -15.08 -9.68
N VAL A 260 -0.93 -15.48 -8.73
CA VAL A 260 -1.65 -16.75 -8.75
C VAL A 260 -2.96 -16.60 -9.53
N VAL A 261 -3.76 -15.57 -9.19
CA VAL A 261 -5.01 -15.26 -9.87
C VAL A 261 -5.24 -13.75 -9.91
N LEU A 262 -5.90 -13.26 -10.96
CA LEU A 262 -6.40 -11.90 -11.07
C LEU A 262 -7.89 -11.94 -11.35
N GLY A 263 -8.66 -11.26 -10.52
CA GLY A 263 -10.08 -11.07 -10.70
C GLY A 263 -10.41 -10.03 -11.75
N GLU A 264 -11.63 -10.12 -12.27
CA GLU A 264 -12.22 -9.18 -13.22
C GLU A 264 -12.52 -7.85 -12.54
N GLY A 265 -12.18 -6.77 -13.23
CA GLY A 265 -12.56 -5.42 -12.83
C GLY A 265 -13.88 -5.00 -13.47
N PHE A 266 -14.53 -4.02 -12.87
CA PHE A 266 -15.65 -3.31 -13.50
C PHE A 266 -15.20 -1.94 -13.99
N VAL A 267 -15.93 -1.42 -14.98
CA VAL A 267 -15.75 -0.10 -15.62
C VAL A 267 -17.10 0.59 -15.68
#